data_AF-A0A0A6UCP3-F1
#
_entry.id   AF-A0A0A6UCP3-F1
#
_cell.length_a   1.000
_cell.length_b   1.000
_cell.length_c   1.000
_cell.angle_alpha   90.00
_cell.angle_beta   90.00
_cell.angle_gamma   90.00
#
_symmetry.space_group_name_H-M   'P 1'
#
loop_
_entity.id
_entity.type
_entity.pdbx_description
1 polymer ?
#
loop_
_entity_poly.entity_id
_entity_poly.type
_entity_poly.pdbx_seq_one_letter_code
_entity_poly.pdbx_strand_id
1 'polypeptide(L)'
;MTSGSAAYERRSAAPVIAPVRPRKLAKVPFVELAEGRLQGVVSSGSDVERVYVSSITAGDHGLSCNTNNNRPCGGLSGGTRACNHLRALADAAVAQYGLDRVARYLKVTVPDGSDDLWSGLHTTTAPNRAAEVFAGFLRHLAYLEVPSTTEPLPDLHWFPAAGAVS
;
A
#
# COMPACT_ATOMS: atom_id res chain seq x y z
N MET A 1 33.07 -10.32 -8.98
CA MET A 1 31.72 -9.80 -8.71
C MET A 1 31.26 -8.97 -9.91
N THR A 2 29.98 -9.03 -10.25
CA THR A 2 29.27 -8.37 -11.39
C THR A 2 29.20 -9.18 -12.70
N SER A 3 28.21 -10.08 -12.81
CA SER A 3 27.65 -10.49 -14.12
C SER A 3 26.18 -10.93 -14.08
N GLY A 4 25.58 -11.11 -12.89
CA GLY A 4 24.19 -11.58 -12.77
C GLY A 4 23.09 -10.54 -13.04
N SER A 5 23.37 -9.24 -12.80
CA SER A 5 22.33 -8.19 -12.87
C SER A 5 21.86 -7.92 -14.32
N ALA A 6 22.80 -7.89 -15.27
CA ALA A 6 22.51 -7.53 -16.67
C ALA A 6 21.76 -8.61 -17.47
N ALA A 7 21.66 -9.84 -16.94
CA ALA A 7 21.00 -10.96 -17.63
C ALA A 7 19.47 -10.96 -17.43
N TYR A 8 18.98 -10.32 -16.36
CA TYR A 8 17.55 -10.26 -16.05
C TYR A 8 16.82 -9.23 -16.94
N GLU A 9 17.45 -8.09 -17.26
CA GLU A 9 16.89 -7.06 -18.16
C GLU A 9 16.61 -7.55 -19.60
N ARG A 10 17.23 -8.65 -20.04
CA ARG A 10 17.03 -9.22 -21.39
C ARG A 10 15.96 -10.32 -21.43
N ARG A 11 15.35 -10.67 -20.30
CA ARG A 11 14.33 -11.72 -20.22
C ARG A 11 12.98 -11.07 -19.96
N SER A 12 11.95 -11.48 -20.71
CA SER A 12 10.56 -11.11 -20.45
C SER A 12 9.98 -11.80 -19.20
N ALA A 13 10.82 -12.06 -18.19
CA ALA A 13 10.43 -12.62 -16.91
C ALA A 13 10.22 -11.45 -15.93
N ALA A 14 9.14 -11.45 -15.16
CA ALA A 14 8.94 -10.47 -14.09
C ALA A 14 9.93 -10.73 -12.93
N PRO A 15 10.32 -9.70 -12.14
CA PRO A 15 11.31 -9.89 -11.11
C PRO A 15 10.66 -10.71 -10.01
N VAL A 16 11.40 -11.65 -9.42
CA VAL A 16 10.93 -12.33 -8.21
C VAL A 16 10.74 -11.25 -7.14
N ILE A 17 9.49 -11.01 -6.76
CA ILE A 17 9.15 -10.04 -5.72
C ILE A 17 9.65 -10.63 -4.40
N ALA A 18 10.51 -9.88 -3.70
CA ALA A 18 10.98 -10.28 -2.39
C ALA A 18 9.78 -10.57 -1.47
N PRO A 19 9.85 -11.61 -0.61
CA PRO A 19 8.79 -11.90 0.34
C PRO A 19 8.38 -10.65 1.12
N VAL A 20 7.08 -10.45 1.25
CA VAL A 20 6.52 -9.28 1.93
C VAL A 20 7.02 -9.25 3.37
N ARG A 21 7.60 -8.11 3.79
CA ARG A 21 8.07 -7.96 5.17
C ARG A 21 6.87 -8.06 6.14
N PRO A 22 7.05 -8.67 7.32
CA PRO A 22 5.98 -8.74 8.32
C PRO A 22 5.44 -7.34 8.63
N ARG A 23 4.12 -7.16 8.56
CA ARG A 23 3.45 -5.90 8.89
C ARG A 23 2.36 -6.12 9.94
N LYS A 24 2.03 -5.06 10.68
CA LYS A 24 1.03 -5.10 11.75
C LYS A 24 -0.39 -5.12 11.16
N LEU A 25 -0.88 -6.28 10.74
CA LEU A 25 -2.22 -6.45 10.14
C LEU A 25 -3.35 -5.96 11.05
N ALA A 26 -3.24 -6.17 12.36
CA ALA A 26 -4.22 -5.65 13.32
C ALA A 26 -4.27 -4.11 13.35
N LYS A 27 -3.17 -3.43 12.97
CA LYS A 27 -3.12 -1.96 12.92
C LYS A 27 -3.57 -1.41 11.58
N VAL A 28 -3.12 -2.01 10.49
CA VAL A 28 -3.49 -1.62 9.12
C VAL A 28 -3.92 -2.89 8.41
N PRO A 29 -5.19 -3.30 8.44
CA PRO A 29 -5.63 -4.52 7.77
C PRO A 29 -5.42 -4.45 6.25
N PHE A 30 -5.63 -3.28 5.66
CA PHE A 30 -5.66 -3.11 4.20
C PHE A 30 -4.84 -1.91 3.74
N VAL A 31 -4.01 -2.12 2.72
CA VAL A 31 -3.19 -1.08 2.08
C VAL A 31 -2.95 -1.43 0.62
N GLU A 32 -3.19 -0.48 -0.27
CA GLU A 32 -3.05 -0.65 -1.71
C GLU A 32 -2.54 0.61 -2.40
N LEU A 33 -1.88 0.39 -3.55
CA LEU A 33 -1.52 1.42 -4.51
C LEU A 33 -2.45 1.24 -5.71
N ALA A 34 -3.57 1.96 -5.73
CA ALA A 34 -4.62 1.79 -6.73
C ALA A 34 -5.31 3.13 -7.04
N GLU A 35 -5.84 3.28 -8.25
CA GLU A 35 -6.64 4.44 -8.65
C GLU A 35 -5.96 5.80 -8.41
N GLY A 36 -4.64 5.83 -8.60
CA GLY A 36 -3.81 7.03 -8.40
C GLY A 36 -3.63 7.42 -6.93
N ARG A 37 -3.81 6.48 -5.98
CA ARG A 37 -3.73 6.76 -4.54
C ARG A 37 -3.02 5.65 -3.78
N LEU A 38 -2.27 6.05 -2.76
CA LEU A 38 -2.00 5.16 -1.64
C LEU A 38 -3.25 5.19 -0.76
N GLN A 39 -3.94 4.07 -0.60
CA GLN A 39 -5.19 4.02 0.15
C GLN A 39 -5.29 2.76 1.01
N GLY A 40 -6.11 2.82 2.05
CA GLY A 40 -6.28 1.67 2.92
C GLY A 40 -7.19 1.90 4.12
N VAL A 41 -7.25 0.87 4.96
CA VAL A 41 -8.04 0.83 6.19
C VAL A 41 -7.10 0.66 7.37
N VAL A 42 -7.26 1.52 8.37
CA VAL A 42 -6.44 1.60 9.58
C VAL A 42 -7.34 1.43 10.80
N SER A 43 -6.97 0.56 11.74
CA SER A 43 -7.76 0.36 12.95
C SER A 43 -7.68 1.58 13.87
N SER A 44 -8.80 1.88 14.56
CA SER A 44 -8.83 2.96 15.54
C SER A 44 -7.99 2.66 16.79
N GLY A 45 -7.71 1.38 17.05
CA GLY A 45 -6.98 0.90 18.24
C GLY A 45 -7.74 1.02 19.57
N SER A 46 -8.84 1.77 19.61
CA SER A 46 -9.68 2.01 20.80
C SER A 46 -11.03 1.31 20.72
N ASP A 47 -11.46 0.96 19.52
CA ASP A 47 -12.75 0.38 19.20
C ASP A 47 -12.57 -0.52 17.98
N VAL A 48 -12.97 -1.78 18.12
CA VAL A 48 -12.81 -2.82 17.10
C VAL A 48 -13.75 -2.60 15.90
N GLU A 49 -14.90 -1.97 16.12
CA GLU A 49 -15.90 -1.69 15.07
C GLU A 49 -15.56 -0.43 14.27
N ARG A 50 -14.69 0.42 14.83
CA ARG A 50 -14.27 1.67 14.21
C ARG A 50 -12.95 1.52 13.49
N VAL A 51 -13.01 1.72 12.19
CA VAL A 51 -11.84 1.84 11.32
C VAL A 51 -11.80 3.20 10.64
N TYR A 52 -10.59 3.64 10.31
CA TYR A 52 -10.33 4.83 9.52
C TYR A 52 -9.95 4.42 8.11
N VAL A 53 -10.62 5.02 7.14
CA VAL A 53 -10.34 4.91 5.73
C VAL A 53 -9.50 6.11 5.33
N SER A 54 -8.26 5.83 4.92
CA SER A 54 -7.23 6.84 4.69
C SER A 54 -6.70 6.75 3.26
N SER A 55 -6.39 7.88 2.66
CA SER A 55 -5.76 7.94 1.34
C SER A 55 -4.84 9.14 1.16
N ILE A 56 -3.81 8.96 0.33
CA ILE A 56 -2.89 9.98 -0.17
C ILE A 56 -2.93 9.92 -1.70
N THR A 57 -3.31 11.03 -2.33
CA THR A 57 -3.41 11.13 -3.79
C THR A 57 -2.04 11.34 -4.42
N ALA A 58 -1.76 10.69 -5.54
CA ALA A 58 -0.47 10.75 -6.22
C ALA A 58 -0.30 12.09 -6.96
N GLY A 59 0.88 12.73 -6.80
CA GLY A 59 1.24 13.99 -7.44
C GLY A 59 0.81 15.24 -6.67
N ASP A 60 -0.44 15.34 -6.23
CA ASP A 60 -0.94 16.46 -5.41
C ASP A 60 -0.79 16.22 -3.90
N HIS A 61 -0.45 14.99 -3.51
CA HIS A 61 -0.31 14.52 -2.14
C HIS A 61 -1.51 14.87 -1.26
N GLY A 62 -2.71 14.83 -1.87
CA GLY A 62 -3.96 15.16 -1.21
C GLY A 62 -4.33 14.14 -0.14
N LEU A 63 -4.52 14.61 1.09
CA LEU A 63 -4.81 13.81 2.28
C LEU A 63 -6.32 13.70 2.51
N SER A 64 -6.81 12.48 2.69
CA SER A 64 -8.18 12.18 3.12
C SER A 64 -8.16 11.11 4.21
N CYS A 65 -8.91 11.33 5.29
CA CYS A 65 -9.02 10.38 6.38
C CYS A 65 -10.38 10.52 7.07
N ASN A 66 -11.21 9.49 6.98
CA ASN A 66 -12.55 9.46 7.54
C ASN A 66 -12.78 8.12 8.22
N THR A 67 -13.75 8.01 9.11
CA THR A 67 -14.19 6.71 9.64
C THR A 67 -15.02 5.95 8.59
N ASN A 68 -15.25 4.66 8.81
CA ASN A 68 -16.14 3.81 8.00
C ASN A 68 -17.60 4.30 7.91
N ASN A 69 -18.05 5.18 8.82
CA ASN A 69 -19.33 5.88 8.73
C ASN A 69 -19.20 7.34 8.24
N ASN A 70 -18.15 7.64 7.48
CA ASN A 70 -17.93 8.90 6.78
C ASN A 70 -17.60 10.12 7.66
N ARG A 71 -17.43 9.96 8.98
CA ARG A 71 -17.07 11.06 9.89
C ARG A 71 -15.62 11.50 9.64
N PRO A 72 -15.32 12.80 9.50
CA PRO A 72 -13.95 13.28 9.35
C PRO A 72 -13.06 12.89 10.52
N CYS A 73 -11.81 12.54 10.24
CA CYS A 73 -10.83 12.27 11.28
C CYS A 73 -10.45 13.57 12.01
N GLY A 74 -10.65 13.60 13.34
CA GLY A 74 -10.28 14.77 14.16
C GLY A 74 -8.79 15.11 14.16
N GLY A 75 -7.93 14.14 13.82
CA GLY A 75 -6.48 14.34 13.71
C GLY A 75 -6.03 14.96 12.37
N LEU A 76 -6.91 15.12 11.39
CA LEU A 76 -6.64 15.77 10.11
C LEU A 76 -7.01 17.26 10.20
N SER A 77 -6.46 17.97 11.19
CA SER A 77 -6.76 19.37 11.45
C SER A 77 -6.38 20.25 10.25
N GLY A 78 -7.37 20.89 9.61
CA GLY A 78 -7.15 21.79 8.47
C GLY A 78 -6.83 21.09 7.14
N GLY A 79 -6.92 19.76 7.08
CA GLY A 79 -6.74 18.99 5.83
C GLY A 79 -5.31 18.82 5.33
N THR A 80 -4.34 19.57 5.88
CA THR A 80 -2.95 19.60 5.39
C THR A 80 -1.94 18.89 6.29
N ARG A 81 -2.24 18.64 7.58
CA ARG A 81 -1.33 17.90 8.46
C ARG A 81 -1.71 16.43 8.52
N ALA A 82 -0.75 15.55 8.20
CA ALA A 82 -0.95 14.10 8.29
C ALA A 82 -1.32 13.64 9.71
N CYS A 83 -2.47 12.98 9.82
CA CYS A 83 -2.88 12.34 11.06
C CYS A 83 -2.12 11.01 11.26
N ASN A 84 -2.21 10.45 12.47
CA ASN A 84 -1.54 9.18 12.78
C ASN A 84 -2.03 7.99 11.94
N HIS A 85 -3.25 8.04 11.40
CA HIS A 85 -3.74 6.99 10.50
C HIS A 85 -3.05 7.04 9.14
N LEU A 86 -2.86 8.24 8.57
CA LEU A 86 -2.15 8.43 7.31
C LEU A 86 -0.68 8.00 7.45
N ARG A 87 -0.02 8.34 8.57
CA ARG A 87 1.34 7.86 8.87
C ARG A 87 1.41 6.35 8.94
N ALA A 88 0.52 5.72 9.72
CA ALA A 88 0.47 4.27 9.82
C ALA A 88 0.20 3.59 8.46
N LEU A 89 -0.64 4.20 7.62
CA LEU A 89 -0.89 3.72 6.26
C LEU A 89 0.38 3.78 5.39
N ALA A 90 1.10 4.90 5.41
CA ALA A 90 2.37 5.07 4.70
C ALA A 90 3.42 4.05 5.16
N ASP A 91 3.57 3.86 6.47
CA ASP A 91 4.52 2.89 7.04
C ASP A 91 4.16 1.46 6.58
N ALA A 92 2.87 1.10 6.59
CA ALA A 92 2.41 -0.19 6.11
C ALA A 92 2.65 -0.37 4.61
N ALA A 93 2.49 0.68 3.81
CA ALA A 93 2.77 0.66 2.39
C ALA A 93 4.27 0.47 2.11
N VAL A 94 5.14 1.20 2.80
CA VAL A 94 6.60 1.06 2.66
C VAL A 94 7.04 -0.33 3.11
N ALA A 95 6.47 -0.86 4.19
CA ALA A 95 6.74 -2.23 4.63
C ALA A 95 6.31 -3.28 3.59
N GLN A 96 5.17 -3.07 2.90
CA GLN A 96 4.62 -4.04 1.95
C GLN A 96 5.24 -3.95 0.55
N TYR A 97 5.48 -2.73 0.07
CA TYR A 97 5.83 -2.46 -1.32
C TYR A 97 7.27 -1.94 -1.50
N GLY A 98 7.92 -1.51 -0.42
CA GLY A 98 9.22 -0.82 -0.45
C GLY A 98 9.10 0.69 -0.72
N LEU A 99 10.04 1.47 -0.17
CA LEU A 99 10.03 2.93 -0.26
C LEU A 99 10.03 3.42 -1.72
N ASP A 100 10.94 2.91 -2.55
CA ASP A 100 11.08 3.33 -3.95
C ASP A 100 9.79 3.15 -4.76
N ARG A 101 9.08 2.04 -4.52
CA ARG A 101 7.83 1.75 -5.23
C ARG A 101 6.73 2.71 -4.81
N VAL A 102 6.61 2.98 -3.50
CA VAL A 102 5.62 3.90 -2.97
C VAL A 102 5.92 5.33 -3.40
N ALA A 103 7.17 5.78 -3.29
CA ALA A 103 7.61 7.10 -3.72
C ALA A 103 7.37 7.32 -5.21
N ARG A 104 7.77 6.37 -6.07
CA ARG A 104 7.50 6.42 -7.51
C ARG A 104 6.01 6.49 -7.82
N TYR A 105 5.19 5.68 -7.15
CA TYR A 105 3.76 5.67 -7.35
C TYR A 105 3.11 7.00 -6.97
N LEU A 106 3.52 7.57 -5.83
CA LEU A 106 3.02 8.85 -5.34
C LEU A 106 3.61 10.06 -6.06
N LYS A 107 4.60 9.86 -6.94
CA LYS A 107 5.36 10.92 -7.63
C LYS A 107 6.13 11.81 -6.66
N VAL A 108 6.70 11.19 -5.63
CA VAL A 108 7.51 11.82 -4.60
C VAL A 108 8.99 11.63 -4.91
N THR A 109 9.76 12.71 -4.82
CA THR A 109 11.22 12.64 -4.74
C THR A 109 11.63 12.63 -3.27
N VAL A 110 12.12 11.48 -2.80
CA VAL A 110 12.68 11.36 -1.45
C VAL A 110 14.14 11.83 -1.50
N PRO A 111 14.59 12.72 -0.60
CA PRO A 111 15.98 13.17 -0.56
C PRO A 111 16.96 12.00 -0.42
N ASP A 112 18.15 12.12 -1.03
CA ASP A 112 19.17 11.07 -0.98
C ASP A 112 19.54 10.72 0.48
N GLY A 113 19.48 9.43 0.80
CA GLY A 113 19.77 8.91 2.15
C GLY A 113 18.64 9.06 3.16
N SER A 114 17.47 9.59 2.76
CA SER A 114 16.26 9.57 3.58
C SER A 114 15.48 8.26 3.39
N ASP A 115 15.19 7.59 4.50
CA ASP A 115 14.27 6.45 4.56
C ASP A 115 12.81 6.88 4.85
N ASP A 116 12.57 8.20 4.98
CA ASP A 116 11.28 8.76 5.35
C ASP A 116 10.51 9.28 4.12
N LEU A 117 9.44 8.58 3.76
CA LEU A 117 8.52 8.99 2.69
C LEU A 117 7.94 10.40 2.93
N TRP A 118 7.69 10.78 4.19
CA TRP A 118 7.06 12.05 4.52
C TRP A 118 7.92 13.26 4.19
N SER A 119 9.25 13.08 4.14
CA SER A 119 10.20 14.15 3.82
C SER A 119 10.01 14.73 2.41
N GLY A 120 9.42 13.98 1.47
CA GLY A 120 9.16 14.42 0.10
C GLY A 120 7.69 14.74 -0.22
N LEU A 121 6.78 14.62 0.75
CA LEU A 121 5.34 14.84 0.53
C LEU A 121 4.97 16.32 0.71
N HIS A 122 4.36 16.90 -0.33
CA HIS A 122 3.79 18.26 -0.30
C HIS A 122 2.28 18.21 -0.07
N THR A 123 1.89 17.97 1.18
CA THR A 123 0.53 17.59 1.56
C THR A 123 -0.51 18.68 1.31
N THR A 124 -1.61 18.31 0.65
CA THR A 124 -2.79 19.15 0.43
C THR A 124 -4.05 18.47 0.99
N THR A 125 -5.19 19.16 0.97
CA THR A 125 -6.48 18.55 1.33
C THR A 125 -7.08 17.83 0.14
N ALA A 126 -7.54 16.59 0.32
CA ALA A 126 -8.28 15.85 -0.70
C ALA A 126 -9.76 15.68 -0.34
N PRO A 127 -10.63 15.48 -1.36
CA PRO A 127 -12.01 15.06 -1.12
C PRO A 127 -12.06 13.68 -0.47
N ASN A 128 -13.13 13.45 0.28
CA ASN A 128 -13.37 12.18 0.95
C ASN A 128 -13.69 11.06 -0.06
N ARG A 129 -12.93 9.97 0.00
CA ARG A 129 -13.09 8.77 -0.84
C ARG A 129 -13.33 7.49 -0.03
N ALA A 130 -13.81 7.61 1.21
CA ALA A 130 -13.93 6.49 2.13
C ALA A 130 -14.74 5.31 1.58
N ALA A 131 -15.86 5.58 0.90
CA ALA A 131 -16.71 4.53 0.34
C ALA A 131 -15.99 3.68 -0.73
N GLU A 132 -15.24 4.31 -1.64
CA GLU A 132 -14.49 3.62 -2.70
C GLU A 132 -13.42 2.69 -2.11
N VAL A 133 -12.64 3.22 -1.16
CA VAL A 133 -11.55 2.48 -0.51
C VAL A 133 -12.12 1.36 0.36
N PHE A 134 -13.21 1.62 1.09
CA PHE A 134 -13.85 0.59 1.92
C PHE A 134 -14.45 -0.53 1.07
N ALA A 135 -15.03 -0.24 -0.09
CA ALA A 135 -15.47 -1.26 -1.03
C ALA A 135 -14.29 -2.11 -1.55
N GLY A 136 -13.13 -1.50 -1.80
CA GLY A 136 -11.88 -2.21 -2.09
C GLY A 136 -11.46 -3.17 -0.98
N PHE A 137 -11.54 -2.72 0.26
CA PHE A 137 -11.28 -3.55 1.43
C PHE A 137 -12.24 -4.74 1.55
N LEU A 138 -13.55 -4.55 1.35
CA LEU A 138 -14.52 -5.65 1.39
C LEU A 138 -14.24 -6.69 0.29
N ARG A 139 -13.87 -6.26 -0.92
CA ARG A 139 -13.42 -7.17 -1.99
C ARG A 139 -12.17 -7.94 -1.57
N HIS A 140 -11.22 -7.28 -0.90
CA HIS A 140 -10.02 -7.93 -0.39
C HIS A 140 -10.35 -9.03 0.63
N LEU A 141 -11.28 -8.77 1.56
CA LEU A 141 -11.73 -9.77 2.52
C LEU A 141 -12.38 -10.98 1.85
N ALA A 142 -13.22 -10.76 0.84
CA ALA A 142 -13.84 -11.85 0.07
C ALA A 142 -12.79 -12.78 -0.58
N TYR A 143 -11.63 -12.25 -1.00
CA TYR A 143 -10.53 -13.10 -1.50
C TYR A 143 -9.88 -13.96 -0.42
N LEU A 144 -9.88 -13.51 0.84
CA LEU A 144 -9.32 -14.28 1.96
C LEU A 144 -10.23 -15.43 2.40
N GLU A 145 -11.50 -15.42 1.98
CA GLU A 145 -12.46 -16.50 2.26
C GLU A 145 -12.28 -17.69 1.31
N VAL A 146 -11.56 -17.51 0.20
CA VAL A 146 -11.26 -18.60 -0.74
C VAL A 146 -10.20 -19.53 -0.13
N PRO A 147 -10.45 -20.85 -0.04
CA PRO A 147 -9.45 -21.79 0.45
C PRO A 147 -8.15 -21.72 -0.36
N SER A 148 -7.01 -21.68 0.33
CA SER A 148 -5.72 -21.78 -0.36
C SER A 148 -5.57 -23.18 -0.98
N THR A 149 -5.03 -23.23 -2.19
CA THR A 149 -4.71 -24.49 -2.87
C THR A 149 -3.25 -24.47 -3.34
N THR A 150 -2.60 -25.62 -3.23
CA THR A 150 -1.29 -25.91 -3.83
C THR A 150 -1.42 -26.75 -5.09
N GLU A 151 -2.66 -27.06 -5.51
CA GLU A 151 -2.89 -27.77 -6.76
C GLU A 151 -2.35 -26.93 -7.93
N PRO A 152 -1.70 -27.58 -8.91
CA PRO A 152 -1.17 -26.87 -10.05
C PRO A 152 -2.33 -26.20 -10.81
N LEU A 153 -2.31 -24.87 -10.88
CA LEU A 153 -3.23 -24.13 -11.71
C LEU A 153 -2.95 -24.51 -13.17
N PRO A 154 -3.90 -25.14 -13.88
CA PRO A 154 -3.66 -25.63 -15.24
C PRO A 154 -3.08 -24.53 -16.10
N ASP A 155 -3.62 -23.30 -16.04
CA ASP A 155 -3.18 -22.15 -16.84
C ASP A 155 -1.74 -21.68 -16.57
N LEU A 156 -1.12 -22.06 -15.43
CA LEU A 156 0.27 -21.70 -15.13
C LEU A 156 1.30 -22.55 -15.88
N HIS A 157 0.89 -23.62 -16.57
CA HIS A 157 1.79 -24.46 -17.39
C HIS A 157 2.52 -23.68 -18.49
N TRP A 158 1.96 -22.56 -18.95
CA TRP A 158 2.56 -21.71 -19.99
C TRP A 158 3.74 -20.87 -19.47
N PHE A 159 3.88 -20.71 -18.14
CA PHE A 159 4.97 -19.97 -17.54
C PHE A 159 6.13 -20.91 -17.20
N PRO A 160 7.35 -20.68 -17.74
CA PRO A 160 8.50 -21.48 -17.36
C PRO A 160 8.74 -21.34 -15.86
N ALA A 161 8.73 -22.47 -15.14
CA ALA A 161 9.02 -22.51 -13.71
C ALA A 161 10.47 -22.05 -13.48
N ALA A 162 10.66 -20.79 -13.07
CA ALA A 162 11.95 -20.33 -12.60
C ALA A 162 12.21 -21.01 -11.24
N GLY A 163 13.09 -22.01 -11.24
CA GLY A 163 13.53 -22.66 -10.01
C GLY A 163 14.06 -21.64 -9.00
N ALA A 164 13.69 -21.79 -7.74
CA ALA A 164 14.27 -21.02 -6.65
C ALA A 164 15.78 -21.24 -6.65
N VAL A 165 16.56 -20.17 -6.81
CA VAL A 165 18.01 -20.23 -6.66
C VAL A 165 18.28 -20.36 -5.17
N SER A 166 18.79 -21.51 -4.75
CA SER A 166 19.24 -21.83 -3.39
C SER A 166 20.50 -21.06 -3.01
#